data_AF-A0A6C0HZ99-F1
#
_entry.id   AF-A0A6C0HZ99-F1
#
_cell.length_a   1.000
_cell.length_b   1.000
_cell.length_c   1.000
_cell.angle_alpha   90.00
_cell.angle_beta   90.00
_cell.angle_gamma   90.00
#
_symmetry.space_group_name_H-M   'P 1'
#
loop_
_entity.id
_entity.type
_entity.pdbx_description
1 polymer ?
#
loop_
_entity_poly.entity_id
_entity_poly.type
_entity_poly.pdbx_seq_one_letter_code
_entity_poly.pdbx_strand_id
1 'polypeptide(L)'
;MLLSIPCSSYNKQFLIFHSPVKNIMMEHSSFIRLYYSTHNIIFNGLFLNHPSLDDVLHIEKDILDAYRSKKTPVYTIQKQYKHKHLKISGLWENDTSFGIVFKFI
;
A
#
# COMPACT_ATOMS: atom_id res chain seq x y z
N MET A 1 15.25 9.53 -12.22
CA MET A 1 13.83 9.70 -12.60
C MET A 1 13.01 8.75 -11.75
N LEU A 2 12.10 9.27 -10.92
CA LEU A 2 11.12 8.44 -10.21
C LEU A 2 9.84 8.43 -11.05
N LEU A 3 9.33 7.24 -11.37
CA LEU A 3 8.06 7.10 -12.07
C LEU A 3 6.96 6.85 -11.03
N SER A 4 6.05 7.81 -10.91
CA SER A 4 5.03 7.87 -9.86
C SER A 4 3.82 8.64 -10.37
N ILE A 5 2.65 8.33 -9.81
CA ILE A 5 1.38 8.91 -10.23
C ILE A 5 0.97 10.08 -9.31
N PRO A 6 0.26 11.10 -9.84
CA PRO A 6 -0.45 12.06 -9.00
C PRO A 6 -1.52 11.37 -8.16
N CYS A 7 -1.75 11.83 -6.93
CA CYS A 7 -2.80 11.30 -6.05
C CYS A 7 -4.19 11.42 -6.67
N SER A 8 -4.43 12.48 -7.46
CA SER A 8 -5.68 12.67 -8.21
C SER A 8 -5.94 11.60 -9.27
N SER A 9 -4.91 10.87 -9.71
CA SER A 9 -5.02 9.78 -10.69
C SER A 9 -5.16 8.41 -10.03
N TYR A 10 -5.16 8.35 -8.69
CA TYR A 10 -5.36 7.10 -7.97
C TYR A 10 -6.76 6.54 -8.23
N ASN A 11 -6.79 5.23 -8.49
CA ASN A 11 -8.01 4.43 -8.62
C ASN A 11 -7.76 3.05 -7.99
N LYS A 12 -8.61 2.69 -7.02
CA LYS A 12 -8.56 1.39 -6.33
C LYS A 12 -8.80 0.17 -7.22
N GLN A 13 -9.45 0.34 -8.38
CA GLN A 13 -9.67 -0.75 -9.35
C GLN A 13 -8.38 -1.24 -10.00
N PHE A 14 -7.31 -0.45 -9.92
CA PHE A 14 -5.98 -0.82 -10.43
C PHE A 14 -5.11 -1.53 -9.39
N LEU A 15 -5.64 -1.78 -8.19
CA LEU A 15 -4.96 -2.56 -7.16
C LEU A 15 -5.03 -4.05 -7.48
N ILE A 16 -3.88 -4.72 -7.49
CA ILE A 16 -3.79 -6.17 -7.64
C ILE A 16 -2.98 -6.74 -6.46
N PHE A 17 -3.57 -7.67 -5.73
CA PHE A 17 -2.93 -8.35 -4.62
C PHE A 17 -2.43 -9.73 -5.04
N HIS A 18 -1.17 -10.03 -4.75
CA HIS A 18 -0.59 -11.34 -5.00
C HIS A 18 -0.93 -12.34 -3.87
N SER A 19 -0.76 -13.64 -4.12
CA SER A 19 -0.85 -14.64 -3.05
C SER A 19 0.16 -14.37 -1.92
N PRO A 20 -0.20 -14.63 -0.65
CA PRO A 20 0.69 -14.42 0.48
C PRO A 20 2.00 -15.23 0.37
N VAL A 21 3.11 -14.62 0.75
CA VAL A 21 4.43 -15.27 0.87
C VAL A 21 4.98 -15.07 2.27
N LYS A 22 5.90 -15.93 2.73
CA LYS A 22 6.53 -15.79 4.05
C LYS A 22 7.16 -14.40 4.21
N ASN A 23 6.82 -13.68 5.28
CA ASN A 23 7.45 -12.40 5.59
C ASN A 23 8.85 -12.64 6.17
N ILE A 24 9.87 -12.00 5.59
CA ILE A 24 11.26 -12.12 6.03
C ILE A 24 11.63 -11.11 7.13
N MET A 25 10.81 -10.08 7.33
CA MET A 25 11.07 -9.01 8.29
C MET A 25 10.32 -9.18 9.61
N MET A 26 9.17 -9.88 9.57
CA MET A 26 8.28 -10.05 10.71
C MET A 26 7.95 -11.54 10.88
N GLU A 27 8.29 -12.09 12.04
CA GLU A 27 7.96 -13.47 12.39
C GLU A 27 6.44 -13.66 12.47
N HIS A 28 5.98 -14.88 12.16
CA HIS A 28 4.56 -15.25 12.14
C HIS A 28 3.67 -14.31 11.29
N SER A 29 4.26 -13.72 10.24
CA SER A 29 3.56 -12.86 9.29
C SER A 29 3.76 -13.35 7.85
N SER A 30 2.77 -13.07 7.02
CA SER A 30 2.86 -13.15 5.56
C SER A 30 2.96 -11.76 4.95
N PHE A 31 3.68 -11.67 3.84
CA PHE A 31 3.72 -10.50 2.97
C PHE A 31 2.83 -10.72 1.75
N ILE A 32 1.97 -9.76 1.47
CA ILE A 32 1.08 -9.73 0.31
C ILE A 32 1.56 -8.60 -0.58
N ARG A 33 2.09 -8.94 -1.75
CA ARG A 33 2.58 -7.92 -2.69
C ARG A 33 1.41 -7.18 -3.32
N LEU A 34 1.51 -5.85 -3.38
CA LEU A 34 0.60 -5.00 -4.12
C LEU A 34 1.25 -4.61 -5.45
N TYR A 35 0.52 -4.78 -6.54
CA TYR A 35 0.82 -4.17 -7.83
C TYR A 35 -0.20 -3.07 -8.12
N TYR A 36 0.26 -2.02 -8.81
CA TYR A 36 -0.60 -0.97 -9.33
C TYR A 36 -0.60 -1.03 -10.85
N SER A 37 -1.69 -1.55 -11.41
CA SER A 37 -1.80 -1.89 -12.84
C SER A 37 -2.76 -0.94 -13.54
N THR A 38 -2.20 0.04 -14.22
CA THR A 38 -2.96 0.90 -15.15
C THR A 38 -3.07 0.22 -16.51
N HIS A 39 -3.81 0.83 -17.44
CA HIS A 39 -3.93 0.33 -18.83
C HIS A 39 -2.59 0.27 -19.58
N ASN A 40 -1.61 1.12 -19.22
CA ASN A 40 -0.37 1.28 -19.98
C ASN A 40 0.84 0.65 -19.29
N ILE A 41 0.79 0.50 -17.96
CA ILE A 41 1.95 0.07 -17.16
C ILE A 41 1.51 -0.60 -15.86
N ILE A 42 2.31 -1.58 -15.44
CA ILE A 42 2.21 -2.24 -14.14
C ILE A 42 3.40 -1.83 -13.27
N PHE A 43 3.11 -1.28 -12.11
CA PHE A 43 4.10 -0.96 -11.10
C PHE A 43 4.18 -2.04 -10.01
N ASN A 44 5.40 -2.32 -9.54
CA ASN A 44 5.66 -3.16 -8.38
C ASN A 44 5.41 -2.39 -7.07
N GLY A 45 4.15 -2.02 -6.87
CA GLY A 45 3.66 -1.16 -5.80
C GLY A 45 2.98 0.09 -6.35
N LEU A 46 2.30 0.81 -5.46
CA LEU A 46 1.74 2.12 -5.76
C LEU A 46 2.77 3.20 -5.42
N PHE A 47 3.11 4.06 -6.38
CA PHE A 47 4.06 5.16 -6.20
C PHE A 47 3.32 6.48 -6.35
N LEU A 48 3.27 7.29 -5.29
CA LEU A 48 2.52 8.54 -5.22
C LEU A 48 3.44 9.76 -5.15
N ASN A 49 3.06 10.79 -5.90
CA ASN A 49 3.71 12.10 -5.91
C ASN A 49 3.22 12.96 -4.75
N HIS A 50 4.12 13.25 -3.80
CA HIS A 50 3.92 14.20 -2.70
C HIS A 50 2.49 14.21 -2.12
N PRO A 51 1.97 13.06 -1.66
CA PRO A 51 0.61 13.00 -1.15
C PRO A 51 0.43 13.93 0.04
N SER A 52 -0.71 14.59 0.10
CA SER A 52 -1.15 15.28 1.31
C SER A 52 -1.47 14.26 2.41
N LEU A 53 -1.65 14.75 3.64
CA LEU A 53 -2.06 13.86 4.74
C LEU A 53 -3.43 13.23 4.46
N ASP A 54 -4.37 14.00 3.89
CA ASP A 54 -5.71 13.50 3.55
C ASP A 54 -5.66 12.43 2.45
N ASP A 55 -4.79 12.62 1.44
CA ASP A 55 -4.56 11.60 0.41
C ASP A 55 -4.05 10.30 1.02
N VAL A 56 -3.08 10.39 1.93
CA VAL A 56 -2.50 9.21 2.61
C VAL A 56 -3.58 8.46 3.39
N LEU A 57 -4.40 9.18 4.17
CA LEU A 57 -5.45 8.57 4.98
C LEU A 57 -6.52 7.89 4.11
N HIS A 58 -6.94 8.56 3.04
CA HIS A 58 -7.94 8.01 2.12
C HIS A 58 -7.41 6.78 1.39
N ILE A 59 -6.19 6.86 0.84
CA ILE A 59 -5.58 5.76 0.07
C ILE A 59 -5.25 4.56 0.97
N GLU A 60 -4.74 4.78 2.19
CA GLU A 60 -4.47 3.70 3.14
C GLU A 60 -5.75 2.92 3.44
N LYS A 61 -6.83 3.63 3.74
CA LYS A 61 -8.14 3.02 3.96
C LYS A 61 -8.63 2.23 2.75
N ASP A 62 -8.61 2.84 1.56
CA ASP A 62 -9.08 2.20 0.34
C ASP A 62 -8.31 0.90 0.02
N ILE A 63 -6.99 0.88 0.23
CA ILE A 63 -6.16 -0.32 0.00
C ILE A 63 -6.52 -1.43 1.00
N LEU A 64 -6.68 -1.09 2.28
CA LEU A 64 -7.03 -2.07 3.32
C LEU A 64 -8.43 -2.64 3.09
N ASP A 65 -9.40 -1.79 2.71
CA ASP A 65 -10.76 -2.21 2.38
C ASP A 65 -10.79 -3.09 1.11
N ALA A 66 -9.96 -2.78 0.12
CA ALA A 66 -9.87 -3.56 -1.13
C ALA A 66 -9.30 -4.98 -0.93
N TYR A 67 -8.46 -5.19 0.09
CA TYR A 67 -7.88 -6.51 0.39
C TYR A 67 -8.89 -7.50 0.99
N ARG A 68 -10.00 -7.02 1.59
CA ARG A 68 -11.12 -7.85 2.11
C ARG A 68 -10.73 -8.91 3.15
N SER A 69 -9.77 -8.60 4.04
CA SER A 69 -9.45 -9.49 5.17
C SER A 69 -10.49 -9.35 6.30
N LYS A 70 -10.72 -10.44 7.05
CA LYS A 70 -11.54 -10.43 8.27
C LYS A 70 -10.76 -9.96 9.52
N LYS A 71 -9.44 -9.80 9.37
CA LYS A 71 -8.53 -9.40 10.44
C LYS A 71 -8.67 -7.92 10.74
N THR A 72 -8.07 -7.46 11.83
CA THR A 72 -8.13 -6.04 12.21
C THR A 72 -7.17 -5.21 11.34
N PRO A 73 -7.67 -4.19 10.59
CA PRO A 73 -6.80 -3.29 9.83
C PRO A 73 -6.01 -2.37 10.77
N VAL A 74 -4.72 -2.16 10.46
CA VAL A 74 -3.81 -1.30 11.22
C VAL A 74 -3.36 -0.13 10.36
N TYR A 75 -3.73 1.07 10.77
CA TYR A 75 -3.39 2.33 10.11
C TYR A 75 -2.09 2.89 10.69
N THR A 76 -1.06 3.03 9.85
CA THR A 76 0.29 3.40 10.31
C THR A 76 0.97 4.47 9.48
N ILE A 77 0.54 4.73 8.23
CA ILE A 77 1.25 5.68 7.35
C ILE A 77 1.22 7.08 7.95
N GLN A 78 0.07 7.52 8.49
CA GLN A 78 -0.08 8.83 9.14
C GLN A 78 0.97 9.08 10.23
N LYS A 79 1.29 8.06 11.05
CA LYS A 79 2.23 8.19 12.17
C LYS A 79 3.66 8.49 11.73
N GLN A 80 3.99 8.18 10.48
CA GLN A 80 5.33 8.34 9.91
C GLN A 80 5.31 9.32 8.72
N TYR A 81 4.24 10.09 8.58
CA TYR A 81 4.02 10.94 7.43
C TYR A 81 5.19 11.91 7.19
N LYS A 82 5.61 11.97 5.92
CA LYS A 82 6.61 12.92 5.43
C LYS A 82 6.09 13.49 4.12
N HIS A 83 6.29 14.79 3.91
CA HIS A 83 5.92 15.44 2.64
C HIS A 83 6.92 15.10 1.52
N LYS A 84 6.93 13.83 1.11
CA LYS A 84 7.85 13.21 0.13
C LYS A 84 7.10 12.23 -0.76
N HIS A 85 7.76 11.63 -1.74
CA HIS A 85 7.15 10.56 -2.52
C HIS A 85 6.85 9.37 -1.61
N LEU A 86 5.73 8.71 -1.84
CA LEU A 86 5.30 7.55 -1.06
C LEU A 86 5.26 6.33 -1.97
N LYS A 87 5.94 5.26 -1.57
CA LYS A 87 5.79 3.94 -2.17
C LYS A 87 5.04 3.03 -1.22
N ILE A 88 3.95 2.43 -1.70
CA ILE A 88 3.24 1.33 -1.03
C ILE A 88 3.57 0.04 -1.78
N SER A 89 4.24 -0.91 -1.11
CA SER A 89 4.75 -2.14 -1.73
C SER A 89 3.82 -3.34 -1.56
N GLY A 90 2.90 -3.28 -0.61
CA GLY A 90 2.09 -4.44 -0.23
C GLY A 90 1.46 -4.28 1.14
N LEU A 91 1.07 -5.41 1.68
CA LEU A 91 0.52 -5.56 3.02
C LEU A 91 1.34 -6.57 3.79
N TRP A 92 1.40 -6.37 5.10
CA TRP A 92 1.76 -7.42 6.03
C TRP A 92 0.47 -7.93 6.67
N GLU A 93 0.43 -9.22 6.97
CA GLU A 93 -0.69 -9.83 7.67
C GLU A 93 -0.15 -10.87 8.66
N ASN A 94 -0.69 -10.92 9.88
CA ASN A 94 -0.46 -11.98 10.86
C ASN A 94 -1.80 -12.66 11.20
N ASP A 95 -1.89 -13.39 12.29
CA ASP A 95 -3.13 -14.12 12.63
C ASP A 95 -4.31 -13.22 12.99
N THR A 96 -4.06 -12.01 13.51
CA THR A 96 -5.09 -11.13 14.09
C THR A 96 -5.28 -9.82 13.32
N SER A 97 -4.25 -9.36 12.61
CA SER A 97 -4.19 -8.01 12.06
C SER A 97 -3.43 -7.96 10.75
N PHE A 98 -3.67 -6.88 10.00
CA PHE A 98 -2.99 -6.60 8.75
C PHE A 98 -2.82 -5.10 8.55
N GLY A 99 -1.83 -4.70 7.76
CA GLY A 99 -1.52 -3.29 7.52
C GLY A 99 -0.66 -3.09 6.30
N ILE A 100 -0.41 -1.83 5.93
CA ILE A 100 0.36 -1.50 4.73
C ILE A 100 1.87 -1.58 4.98
N VAL A 101 2.61 -2.09 3.99
CA VAL A 101 4.07 -1.98 3.88
C VAL A 101 4.40 -0.82 2.95
N PHE A 102 5.03 0.23 3.47
CA PHE A 102 5.33 1.45 2.74
C PHE A 102 6.74 2.00 3.01
N LYS A 103 7.17 2.94 2.18
CA LYS A 103 8.40 3.71 2.35
C LYS A 103 8.23 5.11 1.75
N PHE A 104 8.65 6.14 2.48
CA PHE A 104 8.86 7.48 1.93
C PHE A 104 10.22 7.54 1.22
N ILE A 105 10.25 8.06 -0.01
CA ILE A 105 11.43 8.14 -0.89
C ILE A 105 11.74 9.61 -1.19
#